data_AF-A0A1K2HJC4-F1
#
_entry.id   AF-A0A1K2HJC4-F1
#
_cell.length_a   1.000
_cell.length_b   1.000
_cell.length_c   1.000
_cell.angle_alpha   90.00
_cell.angle_beta   90.00
_cell.angle_gamma   90.00
#
_symmetry.space_group_name_H-M   'P 1'
#
loop_
_entity.id
_entity.type
_entity.pdbx_description
1 polymer ?
#
loop_
_entity_poly.entity_id
_entity_poly.type
_entity_poly.pdbx_seq_one_letter_code
_entity_poly.pdbx_strand_id
1 'polypeptide(L)'
;MSHSEQMIENQFIQILSEKENQWTYRPDLKSEEALWQNFRGHLNRINLAVLEEQLLTDKEFKQVKVEFSRLTGTPFLASQWLRGENGVAQVLLEREDGKKVTLEIRISQEELLLMR
;
A
#
# COMPACT_ATOMS: atom_id res chain seq x y z
N MET A 1 -34.13 18.80 -1.19
CA MET A 1 -32.90 19.61 -1.25
C MET A 1 -31.86 18.77 -1.96
N SER A 2 -31.29 19.26 -3.07
CA SER A 2 -30.13 18.60 -3.71
C SER A 2 -28.91 18.96 -2.88
N HIS A 3 -28.31 17.96 -2.22
CA HIS A 3 -27.04 18.16 -1.53
C HIS A 3 -25.92 18.28 -2.57
N SER A 4 -25.02 19.26 -2.42
CA SER A 4 -23.87 19.37 -3.31
C SER A 4 -22.90 18.21 -3.05
N GLU A 5 -22.24 17.73 -4.11
CA GLU A 5 -21.22 16.67 -4.01
C GLU A 5 -20.15 17.01 -2.97
N GLN A 6 -19.74 18.27 -2.89
CA GLN A 6 -18.78 18.75 -1.89
C GLN A 6 -19.25 18.55 -0.44
N MET A 7 -20.53 18.75 -0.17
CA MET A 7 -21.08 18.58 1.18
C MET A 7 -21.09 17.10 1.57
N ILE A 8 -21.45 16.24 0.62
CA ILE A 8 -21.46 14.78 0.77
C ILE A 8 -20.02 14.28 1.01
N GLU A 9 -19.05 14.74 0.21
CA GLU A 9 -17.63 14.39 0.35
C GLU A 9 -17.09 14.77 1.74
N ASN A 10 -17.34 16.00 2.20
CA ASN A 10 -16.85 16.46 3.51
C ASN A 10 -17.42 15.63 4.66
N GLN A 11 -18.70 15.25 4.57
CA GLN A 11 -19.32 14.36 5.56
C GLN A 11 -18.69 12.97 5.55
N PHE A 12 -18.43 12.39 4.37
CA PHE A 12 -17.74 11.10 4.27
C PHE A 12 -16.32 11.14 4.83
N ILE A 13 -15.53 12.18 4.51
CA ILE A 13 -14.18 12.34 5.05
C ILE A 13 -14.22 12.42 6.57
N GLN A 14 -15.14 13.21 7.15
CA GLN A 14 -15.30 13.32 8.59
C GLN A 14 -15.58 11.96 9.22
N ILE A 15 -16.62 11.26 8.75
CA ILE A 15 -17.03 9.95 9.29
C ILE A 15 -15.85 8.97 9.20
N LEU A 16 -15.22 8.83 8.03
CA LEU A 16 -14.14 7.86 7.83
C LEU A 16 -12.88 8.18 8.63
N SER A 17 -12.63 9.44 8.98
CA SER A 17 -11.42 9.88 9.70
C SER A 17 -11.59 9.93 11.22
N GLU A 18 -12.76 9.56 11.75
CA GLU A 18 -12.98 9.46 13.20
C GLU A 18 -12.12 8.36 13.83
N LYS A 19 -11.76 8.50 15.11
CA LYS A 19 -10.73 7.68 15.78
C LYS A 19 -11.02 6.18 15.85
N GLU A 20 -12.26 5.75 15.64
CA GLU A 20 -12.65 4.33 15.62
C GLU A 20 -12.55 3.71 14.21
N ASN A 21 -12.26 4.52 13.18
CA ASN A 21 -12.22 4.09 11.80
C ASN A 21 -10.78 3.88 11.29
N GLN A 22 -10.63 2.93 10.37
CA GLN A 22 -9.34 2.49 9.82
C GLN A 22 -8.74 3.45 8.77
N TRP A 23 -9.41 4.57 8.50
CA TRP A 23 -9.01 5.49 7.42
C TRP A 23 -8.38 6.75 7.99
N THR A 24 -7.21 7.10 7.45
CA THR A 24 -6.55 8.38 7.73
C THR A 24 -6.66 9.28 6.52
N TYR A 25 -7.27 10.45 6.67
CA TYR A 25 -7.26 11.46 5.61
C TYR A 25 -5.83 11.95 5.33
N ARG A 26 -5.41 11.89 4.07
CA ARG A 26 -4.06 12.25 3.61
C ARG A 26 -4.11 13.31 2.51
N PRO A 27 -4.23 14.61 2.87
CA PRO A 27 -4.31 15.70 1.89
C PRO A 27 -2.98 15.96 1.15
N ASP A 28 -1.91 15.28 1.55
CA ASP A 28 -0.57 15.34 0.97
C ASP A 28 -0.39 14.39 -0.24
N LEU A 29 -1.22 13.34 -0.37
CA LEU A 29 -1.13 12.37 -1.47
C LEU A 29 -1.86 12.85 -2.73
N LYS A 30 -1.28 13.85 -3.40
CA LYS A 30 -1.89 14.53 -4.56
C LYS A 30 -1.21 14.28 -5.90
N SER A 31 -0.14 13.48 -5.93
CA SER A 31 0.55 13.10 -7.17
C SER A 31 0.85 11.61 -7.18
N GLU A 32 1.12 11.07 -8.38
CA GLU A 32 1.52 9.68 -8.54
C GLU A 32 2.83 9.39 -7.78
N GLU A 33 3.78 10.32 -7.80
CA GLU A 33 5.02 10.21 -7.06
C GLU A 33 4.78 10.12 -5.55
N ALA A 34 3.86 10.93 -5.01
CA ALA A 34 3.48 10.89 -3.60
C ALA A 34 2.86 9.53 -3.24
N LEU A 35 1.99 8.98 -4.09
CA LEU A 35 1.43 7.63 -3.91
C LEU A 35 2.52 6.56 -3.92
N TRP A 36 3.47 6.64 -4.85
CA TRP A 36 4.60 5.71 -4.91
C TRP A 36 5.51 5.81 -3.69
N GLN A 37 5.81 7.00 -3.19
CA GLN A 37 6.63 7.14 -1.97
C GLN A 37 5.90 6.61 -0.74
N ASN A 38 4.59 6.85 -0.64
CA ASN A 38 3.77 6.27 0.42
C ASN A 38 3.78 4.73 0.35
N PHE A 39 3.64 4.17 -0.85
CA PHE A 39 3.71 2.73 -1.06
C PHE A 39 5.08 2.14 -0.71
N ARG A 40 6.19 2.80 -1.07
CA ARG A 40 7.54 2.41 -0.66
C ARG A 40 7.70 2.38 0.85
N GLY A 41 7.22 3.43 1.54
CA GLY A 41 7.25 3.50 3.00
C GLY A 41 6.48 2.35 3.64
N HIS A 42 5.32 2.01 3.08
CA HIS A 42 4.51 0.89 3.53
C HIS A 42 5.22 -0.46 3.34
N LEU A 43 5.81 -0.70 2.16
CA LEU A 43 6.60 -1.91 1.88
C LEU A 43 7.77 -2.07 2.84
N ASN A 44 8.56 -1.00 3.04
CA ASN A 44 9.69 -1.00 3.96
C ASN A 44 9.24 -1.32 5.39
N ARG A 45 8.12 -0.75 5.84
CA ARG A 45 7.59 -0.97 7.20
C ARG A 45 7.15 -2.42 7.41
N ILE A 46 6.40 -3.00 6.47
CA ILE A 46 5.88 -4.37 6.60
C ILE A 46 6.99 -5.41 6.43
N ASN A 47 7.93 -5.16 5.53
CA ASN A 47 8.92 -6.15 5.11
C ASN A 47 10.29 -5.94 5.75
N LEU A 48 10.44 -5.07 6.76
CA LEU A 48 11.74 -4.71 7.34
C LEU A 48 12.55 -5.94 7.79
N ALA A 49 11.87 -6.95 8.36
CA ALA A 49 12.50 -8.20 8.77
C ALA A 49 13.01 -9.03 7.58
N VAL A 50 12.22 -9.14 6.50
CA VAL A 50 12.61 -9.84 5.24
C VAL A 50 13.73 -9.08 4.52
N LEU A 51 13.79 -7.77 4.72
CA LEU A 51 14.79 -6.88 4.16
C LEU A 51 16.08 -6.80 4.99
N GLU A 52 16.23 -7.61 6.06
CA GLU A 52 17.41 -7.60 6.95
C GLU A 52 17.72 -6.17 7.47
N GLU A 53 16.68 -5.42 7.86
CA GLU A 53 16.74 -4.02 8.33
C GLU A 53 17.25 -3.00 7.29
N GLN A 54 17.42 -3.40 6.03
CA GLN A 54 17.89 -2.55 4.94
C GLN A 54 16.75 -2.14 4.02
N LEU A 55 16.34 -0.86 4.13
CA LEU A 55 15.30 -0.27 3.28
C LEU A 55 15.59 -0.48 1.79
N LEU A 56 14.53 -0.57 0.99
CA LEU A 56 14.62 -0.67 -0.47
C LEU A 56 15.43 0.51 -1.04
N THR A 57 16.40 0.23 -1.91
CA THR A 57 17.08 1.28 -2.69
C THR A 57 16.20 1.79 -3.82
N ASP A 58 16.57 2.91 -4.46
CA ASP A 58 15.77 3.46 -5.57
C ASP A 58 15.70 2.51 -6.76
N LYS A 59 16.80 1.79 -7.01
CA LYS A 59 16.89 0.80 -8.09
C LYS A 59 16.02 -0.42 -7.79
N GLU A 60 16.08 -0.94 -6.56
CA GLU A 60 15.23 -2.04 -6.11
C GLU A 60 13.75 -1.65 -6.17
N PHE A 61 13.42 -0.46 -5.68
CA PHE A 61 12.03 0.02 -5.73
C PHE A 61 11.54 0.21 -7.17
N LYS A 62 12.41 0.60 -8.12
CA LYS A 62 12.06 0.63 -9.54
C LYS A 62 11.72 -0.77 -10.08
N GLN A 63 12.43 -1.82 -9.65
CA GLN A 63 12.06 -3.21 -10.01
C GLN A 63 10.69 -3.57 -9.46
N VAL A 64 10.42 -3.23 -8.19
CA VAL A 64 9.11 -3.45 -7.55
C VAL A 64 8.00 -2.75 -8.34
N LYS A 65 8.20 -1.51 -8.80
CA LYS A 65 7.20 -0.80 -9.63
C LYS A 65 6.90 -1.54 -10.93
N VAL A 66 7.94 -2.00 -11.64
CA VAL A 66 7.78 -2.73 -12.90
C VAL A 66 6.98 -4.00 -12.68
N GLU A 67 7.33 -4.77 -11.65
CA GLU A 67 6.65 -6.03 -11.35
C GLU A 67 5.22 -5.82 -10.87
N PHE A 68 4.99 -4.81 -10.00
CA PHE A 68 3.66 -4.40 -9.59
C PHE A 68 2.80 -4.03 -10.81
N SER A 69 3.28 -3.16 -11.71
CA SER A 69 2.54 -2.77 -12.91
C SER A 69 2.23 -3.95 -13.83
N ARG A 70 3.14 -4.94 -13.92
CA ARG A 70 2.90 -6.19 -14.67
C ARG A 70 1.77 -7.01 -14.05
N LEU A 71 1.77 -7.14 -12.73
CA LEU A 71 0.78 -7.91 -11.95
C LEU A 71 -0.60 -7.23 -11.92
N THR A 72 -0.65 -5.90 -11.96
CA THR A 72 -1.87 -5.11 -11.79
C THR A 72 -2.31 -4.35 -13.04
N GLY A 73 -1.80 -4.72 -14.23
CA GLY A 73 -1.98 -3.95 -15.47
C GLY A 73 -3.44 -3.79 -15.96
N THR A 74 -4.37 -4.55 -15.40
CA THR A 74 -5.82 -4.37 -15.63
C THR A 74 -6.59 -4.50 -14.31
N PRO A 75 -7.81 -3.95 -14.20
CA PRO A 75 -8.64 -4.11 -13.00
C PRO A 75 -8.88 -5.57 -12.60
N PHE A 76 -9.04 -6.46 -13.59
CA PHE A 76 -9.19 -7.90 -13.34
C PHE A 76 -7.91 -8.51 -12.76
N LEU A 77 -6.75 -8.25 -13.37
CA LEU A 77 -5.46 -8.75 -12.88
C LEU A 77 -5.13 -8.19 -11.50
N ALA A 78 -5.37 -6.90 -11.27
CA ALA A 78 -5.21 -6.28 -9.96
C ALA A 78 -6.10 -6.94 -8.91
N SER A 79 -7.37 -7.22 -9.23
CA SER A 79 -8.30 -7.90 -8.32
C SER A 79 -7.87 -9.34 -8.01
N GLN A 80 -7.37 -10.07 -9.02
CA GLN A 80 -6.84 -11.42 -8.83
C GLN A 80 -5.58 -11.38 -7.95
N TRP A 81 -4.68 -10.43 -8.20
CA TRP A 81 -3.45 -10.28 -7.45
C TRP A 81 -3.67 -9.84 -6.00
N LEU A 82 -4.60 -8.91 -5.76
CA LEU A 82 -4.99 -8.48 -4.41
C LEU A 82 -5.61 -9.60 -3.57
N ARG A 83 -6.33 -10.54 -4.21
CA ARG A 83 -6.82 -11.74 -3.52
C ARG A 83 -5.66 -12.59 -3.01
N GLY A 84 -4.55 -12.62 -3.76
CA GLY A 84 -3.35 -13.39 -3.43
C GLY A 84 -3.62 -14.87 -3.17
N GLU A 85 -2.65 -15.54 -2.55
CA GLU A 85 -2.89 -16.79 -1.83
C GLU A 85 -3.19 -16.43 -0.37
N ASN A 86 -4.36 -16.85 0.14
CA ASN A 86 -4.84 -16.53 1.50
C ASN A 86 -4.93 -15.03 1.85
N GLY A 87 -5.17 -14.15 0.87
CA GLY A 87 -5.32 -12.70 1.12
C GLY A 87 -4.01 -11.92 1.17
N VAL A 88 -2.87 -12.54 0.83
CA VAL A 88 -1.56 -11.88 0.81
C VAL A 88 -1.09 -11.70 -0.62
N ALA A 89 -1.05 -10.44 -1.07
CA ALA A 89 -0.45 -10.08 -2.35
C ALA A 89 1.08 -10.01 -2.19
N GLN A 90 1.81 -10.45 -3.21
CA GLN A 90 3.27 -10.53 -3.14
C GLN A 90 3.94 -9.98 -4.41
N VAL A 91 5.15 -9.43 -4.25
CA VAL A 91 6.03 -8.99 -5.34
C VAL A 91 7.41 -9.59 -5.14
N LEU A 92 7.97 -10.19 -6.19
CA LEU A 92 9.35 -10.68 -6.16
C LEU A 92 10.33 -9.53 -6.38
N LEU A 93 11.39 -9.49 -5.59
CA LEU A 93 12.50 -8.56 -5.72
C LEU A 93 13.82 -9.32 -5.77
N GLU A 94 14.70 -8.96 -6.70
CA GLU A 94 16.11 -9.31 -6.66
C GLU A 94 16.90 -8.13 -6.09
N ARG A 95 17.45 -8.33 -4.89
CA ARG A 95 18.28 -7.37 -4.17
C ARG A 95 19.58 -7.13 -4.92
N GLU A 96 20.24 -6.02 -4.65
CA GLU A 96 21.49 -5.68 -5.35
C GLU A 96 22.65 -6.63 -5.04
N ASP A 97 22.58 -7.38 -3.94
CA ASP A 97 23.51 -8.47 -3.59
C ASP A 97 23.16 -9.81 -4.28
N GLY A 98 22.14 -9.84 -5.13
CA GLY A 98 21.66 -11.01 -5.87
C GLY A 98 20.69 -11.90 -5.10
N LYS A 99 20.38 -11.60 -3.83
CA LYS A 99 19.38 -12.36 -3.06
C LYS A 99 17.98 -12.10 -3.62
N LYS A 100 17.18 -13.15 -3.75
CA LYS A 100 15.76 -13.03 -4.10
C LYS A 100 14.91 -13.03 -2.85
N VAL A 101 14.09 -12.00 -2.70
CA VAL A 101 13.17 -11.83 -1.58
C VAL A 101 11.76 -11.60 -2.10
N THR A 102 10.77 -12.11 -1.37
CA THR A 102 9.36 -11.87 -1.67
C THR A 102 8.84 -10.82 -0.70
N LEU A 103 8.38 -9.70 -1.24
CA LEU A 103 7.75 -8.63 -0.46
C LEU A 103 6.26 -8.90 -0.36
N GLU A 104 5.75 -8.87 0.86
CA GLU A 104 4.32 -8.95 1.13
C GLU A 104 3.69 -7.56 1.09
N ILE A 105 2.48 -7.53 0.54
CA ILE A 105 1.60 -6.37 0.49
C ILE A 105 0.31 -6.78 1.16
N ARG A 106 0.03 -6.13 2.28
CA ARG A 106 -1.17 -6.33 3.06
C ARG A 106 -1.99 -5.06 2.99
N ILE A 107 -3.22 -5.16 2.49
CA ILE A 107 -4.20 -4.10 2.73
C ILE A 107 -4.56 -4.24 4.21
N SER A 108 -4.07 -3.32 5.03
CA SER A 108 -4.28 -3.37 6.47
C SER A 108 -5.78 -3.44 6.80
N GLN A 109 -6.21 -4.52 7.44
CA GLN A 109 -7.48 -4.59 8.18
C GLN A 109 -7.27 -4.45 9.71
N GLU A 110 -6.04 -4.34 10.20
CA GLU A 110 -5.74 -4.32 11.64
C GLU A 110 -4.66 -3.31 12.01
N GLU A 111 -5.07 -2.20 12.64
CA GLU A 111 -4.46 -1.72 13.88
C GLU A 111 -5.30 -2.25 15.06
N LEU A 112 -5.42 -3.57 15.18
CA LEU A 112 -5.95 -4.20 16.39
C LEU A 112 -4.79 -4.89 17.11
N LEU A 113 -4.63 -4.49 18.38
CA LEU A 113 -3.67 -4.95 19.39
C LEU A 113 -2.34 -4.20 19.47
N LEU A 114 -2.39 -2.97 19.99
CA LEU A 114 -1.53 -2.58 21.11
C LEU A 114 -2.28 -1.56 21.99
N MET A 115 -2.57 -1.97 23.22
CA MET A 115 -3.31 -1.26 24.29
C MET A 115 -4.84 -1.37 24.28
N ARG A 116 -5.37 -2.54 24.68
CA ARG A 116 -6.04 -2.75 25.98
C ARG A 116 -5.99 -4.23 26.35
#